data_AF-A0A9X2RB13-F1
#
_entry.id   AF-A0A9X2RB13-F1
#
_cell.length_a   1.000
_cell.length_b   1.000
_cell.length_c   1.000
_cell.angle_alpha   90.00
_cell.angle_beta   90.00
_cell.angle_gamma   90.00
#
_symmetry.space_group_name_H-M   'P 1'
#
loop_
_entity.id
_entity.type
_entity.pdbx_description
1 polymer ?
#
loop_
_entity_poly.entity_id
_entity_poly.type
_entity_poly.pdbx_seq_one_letter_code
_entity_poly.pdbx_strand_id
1 'polypeptide(L)'
;MLASVTFWQKPTLLEGAVTMGMLFTLQFVVGNLRKRVPGVTRLVDTRPPLLMDGTEVLAANLRRANMTEADLRAKLRQANVTRLEQVRAIVMELTGDVSVLHAPPDAPPIDKSLLAGGGTGPDRESG
;
A
#
# COMPACT_ATOMS: atom_id res chain seq x y z
N MET A 1 20.80 -49.37 -15.70
CA MET A 1 19.64 -49.12 -16.59
C MET A 1 18.46 -48.76 -15.69
N LEU A 2 18.19 -47.50 -15.34
CA LEU A 2 17.59 -46.45 -16.18
C LEU A 2 16.38 -46.91 -17.01
N ALA A 3 15.36 -47.52 -16.41
CA ALA A 3 14.10 -47.78 -17.12
C ALA A 3 12.89 -47.93 -16.21
N SER A 4 12.55 -46.88 -15.45
CA SER A 4 11.14 -46.60 -15.18
C SER A 4 11.02 -45.10 -14.96
N VAL A 5 11.23 -44.39 -16.06
CA VAL A 5 10.87 -42.99 -16.20
C VAL A 5 9.34 -42.96 -16.13
N THR A 6 8.86 -42.44 -15.01
CA THR A 6 7.71 -41.55 -14.93
C THR A 6 6.55 -41.96 -15.82
N PHE A 7 5.62 -42.69 -15.22
CA PHE A 7 4.29 -42.93 -15.76
C PHE A 7 3.68 -41.57 -16.17
N TRP A 8 3.59 -41.36 -17.48
CA TRP A 8 3.06 -40.15 -18.10
C TRP A 8 1.53 -40.16 -17.95
N GLN A 9 1.04 -39.94 -16.73
CA GLN A 9 -0.39 -39.70 -16.54
C GLN A 9 -0.72 -38.37 -17.19
N LYS A 10 -1.31 -38.43 -18.37
CA LYS A 10 -1.98 -37.27 -18.95
C LYS A 10 -3.13 -36.94 -17.99
N PRO A 11 -3.10 -35.78 -17.32
CA PRO A 11 -4.16 -35.43 -16.40
C PRO A 11 -5.48 -35.50 -17.16
N THR A 12 -6.45 -36.19 -16.59
CA THR A 12 -7.78 -36.26 -17.21
C THR A 12 -8.41 -34.87 -17.18
N LEU A 13 -9.29 -34.57 -18.15
CA LEU A 13 -10.03 -33.29 -18.14
C LEU A 13 -10.75 -33.06 -16.80
N LEU A 14 -11.19 -34.14 -16.15
CA LEU A 14 -11.80 -34.12 -14.84
C LEU A 14 -10.83 -33.65 -13.74
N GLU A 15 -9.60 -34.16 -13.74
CA GLU A 15 -8.58 -33.78 -12.77
C GLU A 15 -8.19 -32.30 -12.90
N GLY A 16 -8.11 -31.79 -14.14
CA GLY A 16 -7.94 -30.37 -14.42
C GLY A 16 -9.11 -29.52 -13.92
N ALA A 17 -10.35 -29.99 -14.14
CA ALA A 17 -11.55 -29.31 -13.64
C ALA A 17 -11.61 -29.29 -12.11
N VAL A 18 -11.22 -30.39 -11.44
CA VAL A 18 -11.16 -30.49 -9.97
C VAL A 18 -10.11 -29.54 -9.40
N THR A 19 -8.91 -29.49 -9.98
CA THR A 19 -7.85 -28.59 -9.52
C THR A 19 -8.22 -27.12 -9.73
N MET A 20 -8.79 -26.77 -10.89
CA MET A 20 -9.32 -25.43 -11.11
C MET A 20 -10.44 -25.08 -10.13
N GLY A 21 -11.39 -26.00 -9.91
CA GLY A 21 -12.46 -25.82 -8.93
C GLY A 21 -11.94 -25.60 -7.51
N MET A 22 -10.93 -26.38 -7.10
CA MET A 22 -10.25 -26.21 -5.82
C MET A 22 -9.57 -24.84 -5.71
N LEU A 23 -8.88 -24.41 -6.77
CA LEU A 23 -8.21 -23.11 -6.81
C LEU A 23 -9.21 -21.96 -6.70
N PHE A 24 -10.28 -21.98 -7.49
CA PHE A 24 -11.33 -20.96 -7.42
C PHE A 24 -12.03 -20.95 -6.06
N THR A 25 -12.27 -22.12 -5.47
CA THR A 25 -12.85 -22.22 -4.14
C THR A 25 -11.92 -21.61 -3.10
N LEU A 26 -10.63 -21.92 -3.15
CA LEU A 26 -9.64 -21.32 -2.24
C LEU A 26 -9.57 -19.79 -2.43
N GLN A 27 -9.53 -19.31 -3.67
CA GLN A 27 -9.54 -17.88 -3.97
C GLN A 27 -10.81 -17.19 -3.44
N PHE A 28 -11.97 -17.83 -3.61
CA PHE A 28 -13.24 -17.33 -3.08
C PHE A 28 -13.23 -17.27 -1.55
N VAL A 29 -12.77 -18.34 -0.88
CA VAL A 29 -12.67 -18.39 0.59
C VAL A 29 -11.72 -17.30 1.09
N VAL A 30 -10.52 -17.18 0.50
CA VAL A 30 -9.54 -16.14 0.87
C VAL A 30 -10.13 -14.74 0.65
N GLY A 31 -10.80 -14.51 -0.47
CA GLY A 31 -11.44 -13.23 -0.78
C GLY A 31 -12.57 -12.87 0.19
N ASN A 32 -13.41 -13.84 0.57
CA ASN A 32 -14.49 -13.63 1.53
C ASN A 32 -13.96 -13.44 2.96
N LEU A 33 -12.93 -14.20 3.35
CA LEU A 33 -12.30 -14.08 4.65
C LEU A 33 -11.63 -12.71 4.82
N ARG A 34 -10.96 -12.20 3.78
CA ARG A 34 -10.40 -10.84 3.74
C ARG A 34 -11.45 -9.74 3.98
N LYS A 35 -12.68 -9.94 3.48
CA LYS A 35 -13.79 -8.98 3.64
C LYS A 35 -14.45 -9.05 5.02
N ARG A 36 -14.53 -10.24 5.63
CA ARG A 36 -15.26 -10.47 6.88
C ARG A 36 -14.41 -10.32 8.15
N VAL A 37 -13.08 -10.44 8.04
CA VAL A 37 -12.17 -10.37 9.19
C VAL A 37 -11.40 -9.04 9.19
N PRO A 38 -11.74 -8.08 10.08
CA PRO A 38 -11.09 -6.77 10.13
C PRO A 38 -9.57 -6.83 10.37
N GLY A 39 -9.10 -7.89 11.03
CA GLY A 39 -7.68 -8.14 11.29
C GLY A 39 -6.88 -8.57 10.06
N VAL A 40 -7.53 -9.23 9.08
CA VAL A 40 -6.88 -9.59 7.81
C VAL A 40 -6.79 -8.37 6.91
N THR A 41 -7.81 -7.50 6.95
CA THR A 41 -7.77 -6.21 6.24
C THR A 41 -6.62 -5.35 6.75
N ARG A 42 -6.33 -5.26 8.06
CA ARG A 42 -5.16 -4.49 8.56
C ARG A 42 -3.80 -4.99 8.05
N LEU A 43 -3.70 -6.25 7.63
CA LEU A 43 -2.48 -6.80 7.02
C LEU A 43 -2.36 -6.48 5.51
N VAL A 44 -3.48 -6.08 4.89
CA VAL A 44 -3.64 -5.90 3.43
C VAL A 44 -4.00 -4.45 3.07
N ASP A 45 -4.44 -3.64 4.04
CA ASP A 45 -4.82 -2.24 3.89
C ASP A 45 -3.55 -1.40 3.85
N THR A 46 -2.92 -1.39 2.68
CA THR A 46 -1.72 -0.61 2.37
C THR A 46 -2.10 0.85 2.13
N ARG A 47 -2.85 1.48 3.06
CA ARG A 47 -3.02 2.93 2.98
C ARG A 47 -1.63 3.55 3.11
N PRO A 48 -1.20 4.33 2.12
CA PRO A 48 0.12 4.94 2.17
C PRO A 48 0.24 5.83 3.40
N PRO A 49 1.21 5.57 4.29
CA PRO A 49 1.34 6.34 5.51
C PRO A 49 1.76 7.78 5.20
N LEU A 50 1.03 8.74 5.76
CA LEU A 50 1.52 10.12 5.91
C LEU A 50 2.72 10.11 6.87
N LEU A 51 3.88 10.57 6.41
CA LEU A 51 5.12 10.54 7.17
C LEU A 51 5.38 11.84 7.91
N MET A 52 4.88 12.96 7.38
CA MET A 52 5.06 14.29 7.95
C MET A 52 3.85 15.16 7.61
N ASP A 53 3.35 15.93 8.60
CA ASP A 53 2.31 16.94 8.42
C ASP A 53 2.92 18.31 8.76
N GLY A 54 3.10 19.15 7.75
CA GLY A 54 3.88 20.37 7.85
C GLY A 54 5.32 20.10 8.33
N THR A 55 5.66 20.68 9.48
CA THR A 55 6.95 20.51 10.16
C THR A 55 6.98 19.34 11.14
N GLU A 56 5.86 18.68 11.39
CA GLU A 56 5.75 17.62 12.39
C GLU A 56 5.97 16.24 11.77
N VAL A 57 6.98 15.53 12.27
CA VAL A 57 7.32 14.17 11.82
C VAL A 57 6.47 13.14 12.56
N LEU A 58 5.75 12.31 11.81
CA LEU A 58 4.89 11.26 12.35
C LEU A 58 5.71 9.98 12.61
N ALA A 59 6.44 9.94 13.72
CA ALA A 59 7.38 8.85 14.04
C ALA A 59 6.76 7.45 14.05
N ALA A 60 5.49 7.32 14.45
CA ALA A 60 4.78 6.03 14.40
C ALA A 60 4.60 5.52 12.96
N ASN A 61 4.40 6.44 12.01
CA ASN A 61 4.22 6.13 10.59
C ASN A 61 5.55 5.86 9.90
N LEU A 62 6.62 6.57 10.27
CA LEU A 62 7.98 6.22 9.87
C LEU A 62 8.34 4.78 10.25
N ARG A 63 8.04 4.37 11.48
CA ARG A 63 8.28 2.98 11.94
C ARG A 63 7.48 1.95 11.12
N ARG A 64 6.21 2.24 10.80
CA ARG A 64 5.37 1.38 9.95
C ARG A 64 5.89 1.30 8.52
N ALA A 65 6.44 2.40 8.02
CA ALA A 65 7.10 2.51 6.73
C ALA A 65 8.53 1.91 6.70
N ASN A 66 9.02 1.37 7.83
CA ASN A 66 10.39 0.90 7.99
C ASN A 66 11.44 1.96 7.57
N MET A 67 11.18 3.22 7.93
CA MET A 67 11.95 4.37 7.50
C MET A 67 12.46 5.14 8.73
N THR A 68 13.73 5.53 8.72
CA THR A 68 14.32 6.34 9.78
C THR A 68 14.12 7.83 9.52
N GLU A 69 14.34 8.67 10.55
CA GLU A 69 14.35 10.13 10.34
C GLU A 69 15.49 10.56 9.42
N ALA A 70 16.61 9.83 9.40
CA ALA A 70 17.73 10.09 8.50
C ALA A 70 17.31 9.86 7.03
N ASP A 71 16.55 8.79 6.76
CA ASP A 71 15.98 8.51 5.44
C ASP A 71 15.00 9.61 5.02
N LEU A 72 14.14 10.07 5.94
CA LEU A 72 13.22 11.19 5.69
C LEU A 72 13.96 12.46 5.32
N ARG A 73 15.00 12.81 6.08
CA ARG A 73 15.86 13.96 5.79
C ARG A 73 16.61 13.80 4.47
N ALA A 74 16.99 12.58 4.07
CA ALA A 74 17.60 12.32 2.78
C ALA A 74 16.62 12.57 1.63
N LYS A 75 15.36 12.10 1.76
CA LYS A 75 14.30 12.37 0.80
C LYS A 75 13.96 13.85 0.67
N LEU A 76 13.94 14.57 1.79
CA LEU A 76 13.78 16.04 1.80
C LEU A 76 14.91 16.75 1.03
N ARG A 77 16.17 16.32 1.20
CA ARG A 77 17.29 16.88 0.42
C ARG A 77 17.16 16.56 -1.07
N GLN A 78 16.73 15.35 -1.44
CA GLN A 78 16.49 14.98 -2.84
C GLN A 78 15.39 15.84 -3.47
N ALA A 79 14.39 16.25 -2.68
CA ALA A 79 13.33 17.16 -3.09
C ALA A 79 13.74 18.65 -3.04
N ASN A 80 15.01 18.97 -2.79
CA ASN A 80 15.54 20.34 -2.66
C ASN A 80 14.89 21.17 -1.55
N VAL A 81 14.42 20.52 -0.48
CA VAL A 81 13.90 21.23 0.71
C VAL A 81 15.07 21.82 1.50
N THR A 82 15.10 23.14 1.57
CA THR A 82 16.09 23.94 2.30
C THR A 82 15.66 24.35 3.71
N ARG A 83 14.34 24.36 3.97
CA ARG A 83 13.67 24.78 5.21
C ARG A 83 12.42 23.96 5.41
N LEU A 84 12.16 23.45 6.61
CA LEU A 84 11.00 22.60 6.85
C LEU A 84 9.66 23.35 6.70
N GLU A 85 9.63 24.68 6.89
CA GLU A 85 8.40 25.47 6.75
C GLU A 85 7.79 25.44 5.35
N GLN A 86 8.57 25.07 4.32
CA GLN A 86 8.06 24.95 2.94
C GLN A 86 7.33 23.62 2.70
N VAL A 87 7.53 22.65 3.59
CA VAL A 87 6.94 21.32 3.50
C VAL A 87 5.57 21.36 4.13
N ARG A 88 4.57 20.90 3.39
CA ARG A 88 3.21 20.81 3.90
C ARG A 88 2.79 19.38 4.22
N ALA A 89 3.27 18.41 3.46
CA ALA A 89 3.06 17.01 3.75
C ALA A 89 4.13 16.15 3.09
N ILE A 90 4.43 14.99 3.69
CA ILE A 90 5.21 13.94 3.05
C ILE A 90 4.40 12.65 3.10
N VAL A 91 4.13 12.07 1.94
CA VAL A 91 3.32 10.85 1.80
C VAL A 91 4.19 9.74 1.25
N MET A 92 4.08 8.54 1.82
CA MET A 92 4.71 7.34 1.25
C MET A 92 3.97 6.91 -0.02
N GLU A 93 4.67 6.56 -1.08
CA GLU A 93 4.08 6.02 -2.30
C GLU A 93 4.10 4.49 -2.31
N LEU A 94 3.22 3.88 -3.10
CA LEU A 94 3.18 2.40 -3.25
C LEU A 94 4.49 1.82 -3.82
N THR A 95 5.30 2.65 -4.46
CA THR A 95 6.64 2.29 -4.96
C THR A 95 7.69 2.19 -3.85
N GLY A 96 7.38 2.63 -2.63
CA GLY A 96 8.35 2.79 -1.53
C GLY A 96 9.17 4.08 -1.60
N ASP A 97 8.84 4.98 -2.51
CA ASP A 97 9.37 6.36 -2.51
C ASP A 97 8.45 7.30 -1.69
N VAL A 98 8.81 8.58 -1.59
CA VAL A 98 7.97 9.57 -0.92
C VAL A 98 7.67 10.76 -1.83
N SER A 99 6.43 11.22 -1.77
CA SER A 99 6.00 12.48 -2.36
C SER A 99 6.12 13.60 -1.34
N VAL A 100 6.84 14.67 -1.68
CA VAL A 100 6.99 15.86 -0.84
C VAL A 100 6.12 16.99 -1.39
N LEU A 101 5.09 17.35 -0.65
CA LEU A 101 4.17 18.41 -1.02
C LEU A 101 4.67 19.74 -0.45
N HIS A 102 4.89 20.70 -1.34
CA HIS A 102 5.39 22.02 -1.01
C HIS A 102 4.26 23.04 -1.09
N ALA A 103 4.24 24.00 -0.18
CA ALA A 103 3.30 25.11 -0.24
C ALA A 103 3.92 26.37 0.38
N PRO A 104 3.62 27.55 -0.18
CA PRO A 104 3.83 28.82 0.52
C PRO A 104 3.10 28.86 1.88
N PRO A 105 3.58 29.63 2.87
CA PRO A 105 2.94 29.75 4.18
C PRO A 105 1.47 30.21 4.14
N ASP A 106 1.14 30.98 3.12
CA ASP A 106 -0.14 31.62 2.82
C ASP A 106 -1.03 30.80 1.86
N ALA A 107 -0.57 29.63 1.43
CA ALA A 107 -1.35 28.77 0.56
C ALA A 107 -2.56 28.16 1.29
N PRO A 108 -3.66 27.89 0.56
CA PRO A 108 -4.79 27.14 1.11
C PRO A 108 -4.36 25.78 1.67
N PRO A 109 -5.10 25.23 2.65
CA PRO A 109 -4.84 23.88 3.14
C PRO A 109 -4.89 22.86 2.01
N ILE A 110 -3.95 21.90 2.03
CA ILE A 110 -3.96 20.77 1.09
C ILE A 110 -5.24 19.97 1.29
N ASP A 111 -5.90 19.63 0.18
CA ASP A 111 -7.04 18.74 0.21
C ASP A 111 -6.63 17.39 0.78
N LYS A 112 -7.31 16.97 1.85
CA LYS A 112 -7.05 15.70 2.55
C LYS A 112 -7.21 14.50 1.62
N SER A 113 -8.00 14.62 0.55
CA SER A 113 -8.15 13.58 -0.46
C SER A 113 -6.82 13.24 -1.16
N LEU A 114 -5.89 14.21 -1.26
CA LEU A 114 -4.56 14.03 -1.86
C LEU A 114 -3.56 13.34 -0.92
N LEU A 115 -3.83 13.35 0.39
CA LEU A 115 -2.98 12.71 1.41
C LEU A 115 -3.38 11.25 1.64
N ALA A 116 -4.61 10.88 1.29
CA ALA A 116 -5.09 9.51 1.27
C ALA A 116 -4.68 8.89 -0.07
N GLY A 117 -3.45 8.39 -0.17
CA GLY A 117 -2.96 7.89 -1.45
C GLY A 117 -3.91 6.85 -2.06
N GLY A 118 -4.37 7.18 -3.27
CA GLY A 118 -5.11 6.32 -4.18
C GLY A 118 -6.25 5.49 -3.60
N GLY A 119 -7.43 6.10 -3.43
CA GLY A 119 -8.69 5.35 -3.56
C GLY A 119 -9.75 5.60 -2.50
N THR A 120 -10.15 6.85 -2.28
CA THR A 120 -11.55 7.27 -2.09
C THR A 120 -11.54 8.77 -1.86
N GLY A 121 -12.05 9.53 -2.83
CA GLY A 121 -12.53 10.88 -2.57
C GLY A 121 -13.58 10.86 -1.46
N PRO A 122 -13.88 12.02 -0.86
CA PRO A 122 -14.80 12.12 0.27
C PRO A 122 -16.09 11.42 -0.09
N ASP A 123 -16.55 10.59 0.85
CA ASP A 123 -17.82 9.91 0.82
C ASP A 123 -18.88 10.81 0.19
N ARG A 124 -19.37 10.40 -0.98
CA ARG A 124 -20.60 10.96 -1.51
C ARG A 124 -21.67 10.62 -0.48
N GLU A 125 -22.13 11.66 0.21
CA GLU A 125 -23.49 11.70 0.72
C GLU A 125 -24.43 11.19 -0.38
N SER A 126 -25.18 10.15 -0.06
CA SER A 126 -26.36 9.73 -0.80
C SER A 126 -27.23 8.88 0.13
N GLY A 127 -28.25 9.53 0.71
CA GLY A 127 -29.45 8.89 1.25
C GLY A 127 -29.51 8.76 2.75
#